data_AF-A0A845JQK3-F1
#
_entry.id   AF-A0A845JQK3-F1
#
_cell.length_a   1.000
_cell.length_b   1.000
_cell.length_c   1.000
_cell.angle_alpha   90.00
_cell.angle_beta   90.00
_cell.angle_gamma   90.00
#
_symmetry.space_group_name_H-M   'P 1'
#
loop_
_entity.id
_entity.type
_entity.pdbx_description
1 polymer ?
#
loop_
_entity_poly.entity_id
_entity_poly.type
_entity_poly.pdbx_seq_one_letter_code
_entity_poly.pdbx_strand_id
1 'polypeptide(L)'
;MKKGMVLLGTLLVLFFLTSCTTGTVVPKAFPGSAEMFKVNDLGTVEVKGYDLNNQPMHWVFVDCPHWSGCYMRCQGPQKTCASIATKSDLKVSHIYSNH
;
A
#
# COMPACT_ATOMS: atom_id res chain seq x y z
N MET A 1 15.78 12.59 -39.55
CA MET A 1 15.03 11.43 -38.98
C MET A 1 15.80 10.68 -37.89
N LYS A 2 17.08 10.30 -38.07
CA LYS A 2 17.86 9.56 -37.04
C LYS A 2 17.98 10.26 -35.66
N LYS A 3 18.29 11.56 -35.61
CA LYS A 3 18.46 12.28 -34.32
C LYS A 3 17.17 12.42 -33.50
N GLY A 4 16.03 12.67 -34.15
CA GLY A 4 14.73 12.83 -33.49
C GLY A 4 14.18 11.52 -32.93
N MET A 5 14.31 10.41 -33.66
CA MET A 5 13.95 9.08 -33.16
C MET A 5 14.82 8.64 -31.98
N VAL A 6 16.12 8.95 -32.00
CA VAL A 6 17.03 8.65 -30.89
C VAL A 6 16.65 9.46 -29.64
N LEU A 7 16.34 10.75 -29.80
CA LEU A 7 15.90 11.62 -28.69
C LEU A 7 14.56 11.19 -28.09
N LEU A 8 13.60 10.78 -28.94
CA LEU A 8 12.31 10.30 -28.47
C LEU A 8 12.45 8.96 -27.72
N GLY A 9 13.30 8.06 -28.24
CA GLY A 9 13.61 6.79 -27.59
C GLY A 9 14.26 6.97 -26.22
N THR A 10 15.23 7.88 -26.07
CA THR A 10 15.88 8.14 -24.78
C THR A 10 14.94 8.78 -23.77
N LEU A 11 14.07 9.71 -24.18
CA LEU A 11 13.06 10.29 -23.29
C LEU A 11 12.05 9.24 -22.79
N LEU A 12 11.63 8.32 -23.66
CA LEU A 12 10.71 7.24 -23.29
C LEU A 12 11.34 6.31 -22.24
N VAL A 13 12.60 5.90 -22.45
CA VAL A 13 13.35 5.06 -21.51
C VAL A 13 13.52 5.74 -20.15
N LEU A 14 13.86 7.04 -20.14
CA LEU A 14 13.97 7.81 -18.90
C LEU A 14 12.63 7.89 -18.14
N PHE A 15 11.51 8.02 -18.86
CA PHE A 15 10.18 8.06 -18.25
C PHE A 15 9.83 6.74 -17.54
N PHE A 16 10.11 5.60 -18.18
CA PHE A 16 9.89 4.28 -17.59
C PHE A 16 10.83 3.96 -16.41
N LEU A 17 12.05 4.50 -16.39
CA LEU A 17 12.95 4.34 -15.25
C LEU A 17 12.46 5.08 -14.00
N THR A 18 11.70 6.16 -14.16
CA THR A 18 11.16 6.93 -13.03
C THR A 18 9.83 6.41 -12.48
N SER A 19 9.17 5.46 -13.16
CA SER A 19 7.82 5.00 -12.77
C SER A 19 7.79 3.94 -11.65
N CYS A 20 8.91 3.66 -10.97
CA CYS A 20 8.97 2.72 -9.85
C CYS A 20 8.35 3.27 -8.54
N THR A 21 7.36 4.16 -8.62
CA THR A 21 6.65 4.66 -7.46
C THR A 21 5.37 3.85 -7.29
N THR A 22 5.32 2.97 -6.30
CA THR A 22 4.06 2.33 -5.92
C THR A 22 3.27 3.25 -4.99
N GLY A 23 1.97 3.40 -5.25
CA GLY A 23 1.11 4.18 -4.38
C GLY A 23 1.08 3.59 -2.97
N THR A 24 1.07 4.44 -1.95
CA THR A 24 0.74 4.01 -0.58
C THR A 24 -0.60 4.61 -0.18
N VAL A 25 -1.33 3.90 0.67
CA VAL A 25 -2.62 4.38 1.17
C VAL A 25 -2.78 4.04 2.64
N VAL A 26 -3.45 4.93 3.35
CA VAL A 26 -3.83 4.77 4.75
C VAL A 26 -5.34 4.53 4.81
N PRO A 27 -5.83 3.62 5.65
CA PRO A 27 -7.26 3.39 5.81
C PRO A 27 -7.96 4.65 6.32
N LYS A 28 -9.14 4.93 5.75
CA LYS A 28 -10.07 5.93 6.29
C LYS A 28 -10.58 5.47 7.66
N ALA A 29 -10.83 6.42 8.56
CA ALA A 29 -11.46 6.12 9.83
C ALA A 29 -12.91 5.64 9.60
N PHE A 30 -13.32 4.61 10.35
CA PHE A 30 -14.68 4.09 10.42
C PHE A 30 -15.09 3.90 11.90
N PRO A 31 -16.39 3.76 12.23
CA PRO A 31 -16.82 3.56 13.62
C PRO A 31 -16.09 2.40 14.30
N GLY A 32 -15.45 2.66 15.46
CA GLY A 32 -14.66 1.68 16.20
C GLY A 32 -13.20 1.49 15.71
N SER A 33 -12.79 2.15 14.62
CA SER A 33 -11.41 2.06 14.10
C SER A 33 -10.34 2.41 15.14
N ALA A 34 -10.60 3.42 15.99
CA ALA A 34 -9.69 3.85 17.05
C ALA A 34 -9.41 2.75 18.10
N GLU A 35 -10.30 1.78 18.29
CA GLU A 35 -10.08 0.64 19.19
C GLU A 35 -9.36 -0.51 18.47
N MET A 36 -9.49 -0.60 17.14
CA MET A 36 -8.93 -1.68 16.32
C MET A 36 -7.48 -1.44 15.89
N PHE A 37 -7.12 -0.22 15.54
CA PHE A 37 -5.78 0.09 15.03
C PHE A 37 -5.37 1.54 15.32
N LYS A 38 -4.09 1.84 15.10
CA LYS A 38 -3.57 3.20 14.93
C LYS A 38 -2.70 3.23 13.69
N VAL A 39 -2.46 4.42 13.16
CA VAL A 39 -1.52 4.62 12.04
C VAL A 39 -0.30 5.34 12.60
N ASN A 40 0.90 4.81 12.37
CA ASN A 40 2.13 5.46 12.81
C ASN A 40 2.62 6.51 11.79
N ASP A 41 3.69 7.21 12.13
CA ASP A 41 4.24 8.31 11.30
C ASP A 41 4.75 7.84 9.93
N LEU A 42 4.96 6.53 9.74
CA LEU A 42 5.34 5.91 8.47
C LEU A 42 4.12 5.47 7.63
N GLY A 43 2.90 5.79 8.06
CA GLY A 43 1.67 5.35 7.40
C GLY A 43 1.37 3.86 7.59
N THR A 44 1.98 3.21 8.58
CA THR A 44 1.73 1.79 8.87
C THR A 44 0.56 1.64 9.84
N VAL A 45 -0.38 0.78 9.47
CA VAL A 45 -1.50 0.37 10.33
C VAL A 45 -0.98 -0.61 11.37
N GLU A 46 -0.93 -0.21 12.63
CA GLU A 46 -0.58 -1.06 13.77
C GLU A 46 -1.87 -1.56 14.43
N VAL A 47 -2.13 -2.87 14.32
CA VAL A 47 -3.32 -3.50 14.92
C VAL A 47 -3.17 -3.52 16.45
N LYS A 48 -4.19 -3.00 17.15
CA LYS A 48 -4.23 -2.99 18.62
C LYS A 48 -4.56 -4.37 19.18
N GLY A 49 -4.13 -4.64 20.41
CA GLY A 49 -4.40 -5.90 21.11
C GLY A 49 -3.42 -7.04 20.80
N TYR A 50 -2.37 -6.78 20.00
CA TYR A 50 -1.31 -7.73 19.69
C TYR A 50 0.06 -7.14 20.06
N ASP A 51 0.99 -7.99 20.47
CA ASP A 51 2.40 -7.61 20.60
C ASP A 51 3.02 -7.47 19.20
N LEU A 52 3.21 -6.22 18.77
CA LEU A 52 3.67 -5.89 17.42
C LEU A 52 5.04 -6.49 17.09
N ASN A 53 5.90 -6.73 18.08
CA ASN A 53 7.23 -7.34 17.86
C ASN A 53 7.13 -8.78 17.32
N ASN A 54 6.00 -9.45 17.60
CA ASN A 54 5.72 -10.82 17.19
C ASN A 54 4.70 -10.89 16.03
N GLN A 55 4.35 -9.75 15.42
CA GLN A 55 3.40 -9.71 14.32
C GLN A 55 4.09 -9.46 12.98
N PRO A 56 3.73 -10.21 11.93
CA PRO A 56 4.28 -10.01 10.60
C PRO A 56 3.84 -8.66 10.02
N MET A 57 4.62 -8.18 9.04
CA MET A 57 4.30 -6.99 8.28
C MET A 57 3.60 -7.39 6.98
N HIS A 58 2.40 -6.86 6.75
CA HIS A 58 1.62 -7.11 5.55
C HIS A 58 1.60 -5.89 4.62
N TRP A 59 1.70 -6.19 3.32
CA TRP A 59 1.45 -5.26 2.23
C TRP A 59 0.13 -5.66 1.58
N VAL A 60 -0.94 -4.93 1.93
CA VAL A 60 -2.29 -5.16 1.40
C VAL A 60 -2.43 -4.36 0.12
N PHE A 61 -2.48 -5.05 -1.03
CA PHE A 61 -2.68 -4.39 -2.32
C PHE A 61 -4.16 -4.07 -2.52
N VAL A 62 -4.45 -2.80 -2.79
CA VAL A 62 -5.81 -2.29 -2.92
C VAL A 62 -5.97 -1.43 -4.17
N ASP A 63 -7.19 -1.45 -4.71
CA ASP A 63 -7.58 -0.56 -5.81
C ASP A 63 -7.60 0.89 -5.29
N CYS A 64 -6.89 1.79 -5.98
CA CYS A 64 -6.84 3.22 -5.66
C CYS A 64 -6.67 4.05 -6.95
N PRO A 65 -6.80 5.39 -6.91
CA PRO A 65 -6.58 6.29 -8.05
C PRO A 65 -5.11 6.40 -8.51
N HIS A 66 -4.32 5.35 -8.39
CA HIS A 66 -2.95 5.24 -8.87
C HIS A 66 -2.88 4.14 -9.94
N TRP A 67 -2.20 4.41 -11.06
CA TRP A 67 -2.20 3.53 -12.25
C TRP A 67 -1.68 2.11 -11.98
N SER A 68 -0.80 1.94 -10.99
CA SER A 68 -0.25 0.66 -10.55
C SER A 68 -0.91 0.09 -9.29
N GLY A 69 -2.01 0.69 -8.82
CA GLY A 69 -2.62 0.38 -7.52
C GLY A 69 -1.84 0.95 -6.33
N CYS A 70 -2.31 0.63 -5.13
CA CYS A 70 -1.70 1.09 -3.88
C CYS A 70 -1.45 -0.06 -2.91
N TYR A 71 -0.45 0.11 -2.06
CA TYR A 71 -0.24 -0.74 -0.89
C TYR A 71 -0.62 -0.03 0.40
N MET A 72 -1.42 -0.71 1.22
CA MET A 72 -1.62 -0.37 2.62
C MET A 72 -0.68 -1.25 3.47
N ARG A 73 0.21 -0.62 4.24
CA ARG A 73 1.08 -1.32 5.20
C ARG A 73 0.31 -1.63 6.47
N CYS A 74 0.31 -2.89 6.91
CA CYS A 74 -0.39 -3.29 8.12
C CYS A 74 0.36 -4.35 8.94
N GLN A 75 0.62 -4.06 10.21
CA GLN A 75 1.33 -4.92 11.15
C GLN A 75 0.33 -5.51 12.14
N GLY A 76 0.21 -6.84 12.14
CA GLY A 76 -0.82 -7.55 12.89
C GLY A 76 -1.27 -8.82 12.16
N PRO A 77 -2.33 -9.49 12.62
CA PRO A 77 -2.84 -10.66 11.93
C PRO A 77 -3.38 -10.32 10.54
N GLN A 78 -3.02 -11.13 9.53
CA GLN A 78 -3.41 -10.94 8.13
C GLN A 78 -4.92 -10.73 7.93
N LYS A 79 -5.76 -11.51 8.62
CA LYS A 79 -7.23 -11.40 8.54
C LYS A 79 -7.73 -10.06 9.08
N THR A 80 -7.10 -9.54 10.13
CA THR A 80 -7.46 -8.25 10.73
C THR A 80 -7.04 -7.11 9.80
N CYS A 81 -5.86 -7.19 9.19
CA CYS A 81 -5.40 -6.24 8.18
C CYS A 81 -6.34 -6.18 6.97
N ALA A 82 -6.78 -7.33 6.46
CA ALA A 82 -7.78 -7.40 5.40
C ALA A 82 -9.11 -6.75 5.83
N SER A 83 -9.58 -7.05 7.04
CA SER A 83 -10.83 -6.49 7.57
C SER A 83 -10.77 -4.97 7.72
N ILE A 84 -9.65 -4.42 8.21
CA ILE A 84 -9.45 -2.97 8.32
C ILE A 84 -9.50 -2.32 6.94
N ALA A 85 -8.81 -2.87 5.95
CA ALA A 85 -8.85 -2.35 4.58
C ALA A 85 -10.29 -2.31 4.05
N THR A 86 -11.01 -3.42 4.10
CA THR A 86 -12.39 -3.52 3.60
C THR A 86 -13.35 -2.58 4.32
N LYS A 87 -13.25 -2.46 5.66
CA LYS A 87 -14.08 -1.53 6.45
C LYS A 87 -13.76 -0.06 6.20
N SER A 88 -12.61 0.22 5.59
CA SER A 88 -12.15 1.56 5.20
C SER A 88 -12.48 1.88 3.73
N ASP A 89 -13.39 1.11 3.14
CA ASP A 89 -13.77 1.17 1.72
C ASP A 89 -12.61 0.93 0.74
N LEU A 90 -11.57 0.21 1.17
CA LEU A 90 -10.49 -0.22 0.29
C LEU A 90 -10.79 -1.62 -0.27
N LYS A 91 -10.80 -1.74 -1.59
CA LYS A 91 -11.01 -3.02 -2.27
C LYS A 91 -9.70 -3.80 -2.32
N VAL A 92 -9.60 -4.82 -1.48
CA VAL A 92 -8.42 -5.70 -1.39
C VAL A 92 -8.37 -6.65 -2.58
N SER A 93 -7.21 -6.71 -3.24
CA SER A 93 -6.95 -7.66 -4.33
C SER A 93 -6.09 -8.82 -3.84
N HIS A 94 -4.97 -8.55 -3.18
CA HIS A 94 -4.10 -9.58 -2.61
C HIS A 94 -3.29 -9.03 -1.42
N ILE A 95 -2.70 -9.93 -0.65
CA ILE A 95 -1.90 -9.57 0.52
C ILE A 95 -0.57 -10.31 0.42
N TYR A 96 0.53 -9.56 0.53
CA TYR A 96 1.87 -10.10 0.69
C TYR A 96 2.32 -9.95 2.14
N SER A 97 2.92 -10.99 2.70
CA SER A 97 3.34 -11.06 4.10
C SER A 97 4.86 -11.17 4.17
N ASN A 98 5.48 -10.31 4.96
CA ASN A 98 6.88 -10.42 5.33
C ASN A 98 6.95 -11.05 6.73
N HIS A 99 7.59 -12.21 6.82
CA HIS A 99 7.72 -13.02 8.03
C HIS A 99 9.06 -12.78 8.71
#